data_AF-A0A558NLV7-F1
#
_entry.id   AF-A0A558NLV7-F1
#
_cell.length_a   1.000
_cell.length_b   1.000
_cell.length_c   1.000
_cell.angle_alpha   90.00
_cell.angle_beta   90.00
_cell.angle_gamma   90.00
#
_symmetry.space_group_name_H-M   'P 1'
#
loop_
_entity.id
_entity.type
_entity.pdbx_description
1 polymer ?
#
loop_
_entity_poly.entity_id
_entity_poly.type
_entity_poly.pdbx_seq_one_letter_code
_entity_poly.pdbx_strand_id
1 'polypeptide(L)'
;MSANLTNPNWRLTAQVVKLGRFFLSRLMPIEKSMNTESKEHAPWYKEPMVWLVAGLPLLAICWGFVMLTLALESKDSLVSDSYYKDGVSYTENVEADAHAARLQIKADLTFSENEIHLALNGYLDEEPATLQLQLIHPTLQERDLTVLLQRLGDGHYAGVNELVLPERRHIWLLSHEQQWRIRGTELIEADKVINLHAK
;
A
#
# COMPACT_ATOMS: atom_id res chain seq x y z
N MET A 1 -44.92 57.50 -100.20
CA MET A 1 -43.80 56.95 -100.99
C MET A 1 -43.00 56.02 -100.08
N SER A 2 -42.97 54.73 -100.44
CA SER A 2 -42.18 53.57 -99.96
C SER A 2 -40.85 53.87 -99.24
N ALA A 3 -40.22 52.97 -98.47
CA ALA A 3 -40.55 51.65 -97.92
C ALA A 3 -39.39 51.20 -97.00
N ASN A 4 -39.73 50.30 -96.10
CA ASN A 4 -38.96 49.37 -95.28
C ASN A 4 -37.68 48.75 -95.93
N LEU A 5 -36.63 48.47 -95.13
CA LEU A 5 -36.02 47.14 -94.88
C LEU A 5 -34.56 47.19 -94.33
N THR A 6 -34.36 46.47 -93.20
CA THR A 6 -33.27 45.51 -92.89
C THR A 6 -31.82 45.96 -92.53
N ASN A 7 -31.41 45.59 -91.30
CA ASN A 7 -30.05 45.56 -90.70
C ASN A 7 -29.19 44.38 -91.24
N PRO A 8 -27.83 44.41 -91.21
CA PRO A 8 -27.10 43.59 -90.21
C PRO A 8 -25.63 44.03 -89.90
N ASN A 9 -25.33 44.52 -88.68
CA ASN A 9 -23.93 44.74 -88.20
C ASN A 9 -23.59 44.00 -86.88
N TRP A 10 -23.85 42.68 -86.82
CA TRP A 10 -23.62 41.84 -85.63
C TRP A 10 -22.26 41.11 -85.60
N ARG A 11 -21.39 41.32 -86.61
CA ARG A 11 -20.16 40.52 -86.79
C ARG A 11 -18.96 41.01 -85.95
N LEU A 12 -19.00 42.23 -85.43
CA LEU A 12 -17.88 42.84 -84.68
C LEU A 12 -17.95 42.61 -83.15
N THR A 13 -19.13 42.27 -82.61
CA THR A 13 -19.29 41.94 -81.17
C THR A 13 -18.91 40.50 -80.84
N ALA A 14 -18.98 39.59 -81.82
CA ALA A 14 -18.68 38.17 -81.61
C ALA A 14 -17.18 37.89 -81.35
N GLN A 15 -16.26 38.68 -81.91
CA GLN A 15 -14.82 38.45 -81.77
C GLN A 15 -14.28 38.86 -80.38
N VAL A 16 -14.77 39.94 -79.80
CA VAL A 16 -14.34 40.43 -78.47
C VAL A 16 -14.80 39.47 -77.36
N VAL A 17 -15.99 38.88 -77.49
CA VAL A 17 -16.49 37.85 -76.57
C VAL A 17 -15.68 36.55 -76.69
N LYS A 18 -15.25 36.18 -77.91
CA LYS A 18 -14.46 34.98 -78.15
C LYS A 18 -13.03 35.10 -77.60
N LEU A 19 -12.44 36.30 -77.66
CA LEU A 19 -11.11 36.60 -77.12
C LEU A 19 -11.10 36.63 -75.58
N GLY A 20 -12.12 37.23 -74.95
CA GLY A 20 -12.25 37.24 -73.48
C GLY A 20 -12.46 35.84 -72.89
N ARG A 21 -13.24 34.99 -73.56
CA ARG A 21 -13.50 33.60 -73.16
C ARG A 21 -12.25 32.70 -73.35
N PHE A 22 -11.38 33.02 -74.30
CA PHE A 22 -10.11 32.34 -74.51
C PHE A 22 -9.07 32.71 -73.43
N PHE A 23 -9.00 33.99 -73.04
CA PHE A 23 -8.08 34.47 -72.00
C PHE A 23 -8.47 33.98 -70.60
N LEU A 24 -9.77 33.88 -70.30
CA LEU A 24 -10.29 33.31 -69.04
C LEU A 24 -10.03 31.79 -68.90
N SER A 25 -9.91 31.06 -70.02
CA SER A 25 -9.60 29.62 -70.00
C SER A 25 -8.12 29.29 -69.75
N ARG A 26 -7.21 30.28 -69.84
CA ARG A 26 -5.75 30.07 -69.75
C ARG A 26 -5.14 30.49 -68.41
N LEU A 27 -5.90 31.12 -67.52
CA LEU A 27 -5.43 31.59 -66.21
C LEU A 27 -5.91 30.72 -65.02
N MET A 28 -6.56 29.59 -65.28
CA MET A 28 -7.08 28.73 -64.21
C MET A 28 -7.11 27.26 -64.68
N PRO A 29 -6.08 26.46 -64.39
CA PRO A 29 -6.17 25.02 -64.51
C PRO A 29 -6.95 24.49 -63.29
N ILE A 30 -8.28 24.59 -63.30
CA ILE A 30 -9.12 23.74 -62.45
C ILE A 30 -9.48 22.52 -63.29
N GLU A 31 -8.52 21.61 -63.39
CA GLU A 31 -8.83 20.20 -63.60
C GLU A 31 -8.35 19.46 -62.35
N LYS A 32 -9.07 19.66 -61.26
CA LYS A 32 -9.07 18.67 -60.20
C LYS A 32 -9.96 17.56 -60.72
N SER A 33 -9.36 16.52 -61.28
CA SER A 33 -10.06 15.29 -61.58
C SER A 33 -10.80 14.87 -60.31
N MET A 34 -12.14 14.89 -60.37
CA MET A 34 -12.97 14.33 -59.32
C MET A 34 -12.87 12.81 -59.42
N ASN A 35 -11.71 12.28 -59.02
CA ASN A 35 -11.60 10.92 -58.54
C ASN A 35 -12.43 10.93 -57.26
N THR A 36 -13.72 10.64 -57.40
CA THR A 36 -14.49 10.16 -56.26
C THR A 36 -13.94 8.78 -55.99
N GLU A 37 -12.82 8.72 -55.27
CA GLU A 37 -12.54 7.53 -54.50
C GLU A 37 -13.73 7.39 -53.57
N SER A 38 -14.65 6.50 -53.92
CA SER A 38 -15.62 5.95 -53.01
C SER A 38 -14.80 5.30 -51.89
N LYS A 39 -14.47 6.11 -50.89
CA LYS A 39 -13.81 5.67 -49.68
C LYS A 39 -14.78 4.68 -49.07
N GLU A 40 -14.55 3.39 -49.32
CA GLU A 40 -15.37 2.35 -48.71
C GLU A 40 -15.38 2.64 -47.22
N HIS A 41 -16.58 2.80 -46.66
CA HIS A 41 -16.77 3.05 -45.24
C HIS A 41 -16.31 1.80 -44.50
N ALA A 42 -15.00 1.73 -44.23
CA ALA A 42 -14.45 0.72 -43.36
C ALA A 42 -15.17 0.87 -42.00
N PRO A 43 -15.63 -0.23 -41.40
CA PRO A 43 -16.31 -0.16 -40.13
C PRO A 43 -15.42 0.54 -39.11
N TRP A 44 -15.95 1.57 -38.44
CA TRP A 44 -15.21 2.47 -37.53
C TRP A 44 -14.40 1.73 -36.44
N TYR A 45 -14.82 0.52 -36.05
CA TYR A 45 -14.14 -0.32 -35.07
C TYR A 45 -12.87 -1.02 -35.62
N LYS A 46 -12.60 -0.95 -36.93
CA LYS A 46 -11.41 -1.56 -37.55
C LYS A 46 -10.26 -0.58 -37.74
N GLU A 47 -10.47 0.71 -37.50
CA GLU A 47 -9.41 1.70 -37.62
C GLU A 47 -8.49 1.64 -36.39
N PRO A 48 -7.17 1.39 -36.56
CA PRO A 48 -6.24 1.27 -35.45
C PRO A 48 -6.13 2.55 -34.61
N MET A 49 -6.43 3.71 -35.20
CA MET A 49 -6.45 4.99 -34.49
C MET A 49 -7.53 5.05 -33.40
N VAL A 50 -8.69 4.43 -33.62
CA VAL A 50 -9.79 4.42 -32.63
C VAL A 50 -9.38 3.65 -31.38
N TRP A 51 -8.69 2.51 -31.55
CA TRP A 51 -8.18 1.71 -30.44
C TRP A 51 -7.02 2.39 -29.70
N LEU A 52 -6.20 3.22 -30.36
CA LEU A 52 -5.16 4.00 -29.67
C LEU A 52 -5.79 5.07 -28.76
N VAL A 53 -6.75 5.82 -29.28
CA VAL A 53 -7.44 6.89 -28.52
C VAL A 53 -8.28 6.31 -27.39
N ALA A 54 -8.95 5.17 -27.60
CA ALA A 54 -9.72 4.50 -26.56
C ALA A 54 -8.86 3.66 -25.60
N GLY A 55 -7.74 3.13 -26.07
CA GLY A 55 -6.85 2.28 -25.30
C GLY A 55 -6.09 3.05 -24.21
N LEU A 56 -5.69 4.29 -24.49
CA LEU A 56 -4.99 5.12 -23.52
C LEU A 56 -5.79 5.39 -22.23
N PRO A 57 -7.07 5.84 -22.27
CA PRO A 57 -7.88 6.02 -21.07
C PRO A 57 -8.22 4.68 -20.40
N LEU A 58 -8.46 3.60 -21.16
CA LEU A 58 -8.72 2.28 -20.59
C LEU A 58 -7.50 1.73 -19.83
N LEU A 59 -6.29 1.95 -20.36
CA LEU A 59 -5.05 1.55 -19.72
C LEU A 59 -4.81 2.35 -18.44
N ALA A 60 -5.13 3.64 -18.43
CA ALA A 60 -5.05 4.47 -17.22
C ALA A 60 -6.00 3.96 -16.11
N ILE A 61 -7.22 3.55 -16.46
CA ILE A 61 -8.17 2.96 -15.50
C ILE A 61 -7.64 1.63 -14.97
N CYS A 62 -7.16 0.74 -15.85
CA CYS A 62 -6.57 -0.55 -15.44
C CYS A 62 -5.37 -0.35 -14.50
N TRP A 63 -4.48 0.60 -14.84
CA TRP A 63 -3.33 0.93 -14.01
C TRP A 63 -3.73 1.50 -12.65
N GLY A 64 -4.78 2.33 -12.62
CA GLY A 64 -5.38 2.83 -11.38
C GLY A 64 -5.90 1.70 -10.49
N PHE A 65 -6.56 0.68 -11.07
CA PHE A 65 -6.97 -0.50 -10.32
C PHE A 65 -5.79 -1.32 -9.79
N VAL A 66 -4.74 -1.52 -10.59
CA VAL A 66 -3.52 -2.21 -10.12
C VAL A 66 -2.87 -1.45 -8.97
N MET A 67 -2.77 -0.12 -9.06
CA MET A 67 -2.25 0.71 -7.98
C MET A 67 -3.16 0.67 -6.75
N LEU A 68 -4.48 0.63 -6.93
CA LEU A 68 -5.43 0.50 -5.84
C LEU A 68 -5.31 -0.86 -5.15
N THR A 69 -5.21 -1.97 -5.90
CA THR A 69 -5.01 -3.29 -5.33
C THR A 69 -3.68 -3.37 -4.59
N LEU A 70 -2.60 -2.80 -5.17
CA LEU A 70 -1.30 -2.73 -4.51
C LEU A 70 -1.33 -1.86 -3.26
N ALA A 71 -2.11 -0.77 -3.23
CA ALA A 71 -2.25 0.08 -2.04
C ALA A 71 -3.11 -0.58 -0.94
N LEU A 72 -4.07 -1.43 -1.32
CA LEU A 72 -4.89 -2.19 -0.35
C LEU A 72 -4.15 -3.43 0.16
N GLU A 73 -3.35 -4.08 -0.68
CA GLU A 73 -2.57 -5.27 -0.34
C GLU A 73 -1.24 -4.93 0.32
N SER A 74 -0.59 -3.83 -0.10
CA SER A 74 0.43 -3.13 0.71
C SER A 74 -0.27 -2.45 1.86
N LYS A 75 -0.74 -3.28 2.80
CA LYS A 75 -0.72 -2.94 4.22
C LYS A 75 0.73 -2.62 4.55
N ASP A 76 1.12 -1.38 4.25
CA ASP A 76 2.05 -0.67 5.11
C ASP A 76 1.59 -1.03 6.51
N SER A 77 2.47 -1.68 7.28
CA SER A 77 2.36 -1.79 8.72
C SER A 77 2.33 -0.36 9.21
N LEU A 78 1.18 0.30 9.04
CA LEU A 78 0.84 1.60 9.54
C LEU A 78 1.25 1.51 10.98
N VAL A 79 2.37 2.20 11.26
CA VAL A 79 2.70 2.80 12.53
C VAL A 79 1.60 2.47 13.50
N SER A 80 1.91 1.47 14.33
CA SER A 80 1.18 1.15 15.54
C SER A 80 0.53 2.46 16.01
N ASP A 81 -0.80 2.54 16.00
CA ASP A 81 -1.56 3.71 16.50
C ASP A 81 -1.11 4.09 17.94
N SER A 82 -0.37 3.18 18.57
CA SER A 82 0.44 3.33 19.77
C SER A 82 1.54 4.41 19.71
N TYR A 83 2.15 4.74 18.57
CA TYR A 83 3.25 5.72 18.51
C TYR A 83 2.78 7.15 18.84
N TYR A 84 1.50 7.48 18.61
CA TYR A 84 0.94 8.77 19.02
C TYR A 84 0.50 8.80 20.50
N LYS A 85 0.48 7.65 21.17
CA LYS A 85 0.17 7.53 22.60
C LYS A 85 1.41 7.35 23.49
N ASP A 86 2.60 7.21 22.91
CA ASP A 86 3.86 6.99 23.62
C ASP A 86 4.33 8.16 24.51
N GLY A 87 3.78 9.36 24.30
CA GLY A 87 4.06 10.50 25.18
C GLY A 87 3.49 10.37 26.59
N VAL A 88 2.44 9.55 26.79
CA VAL A 88 1.77 9.36 28.10
C VAL A 88 2.13 8.00 28.71
N SER A 89 2.23 6.95 27.89
CA SER A 89 2.63 5.61 28.34
C SER A 89 4.10 5.54 28.78
N TYR A 90 4.97 6.49 28.41
CA TYR A 90 6.33 6.51 28.96
C TYR A 90 6.35 6.74 30.48
N THR A 91 5.46 7.59 31.02
CA THR A 91 5.41 7.87 32.47
C THR A 91 4.82 6.71 33.26
N GLU A 92 3.74 6.11 32.78
CA GLU A 92 3.09 4.94 33.43
C GLU A 92 4.04 3.73 33.51
N ASN A 93 4.84 3.56 32.46
CA ASN A 93 5.84 2.51 32.38
C ASN A 93 7.01 2.69 33.37
N VAL A 94 7.39 3.93 33.71
CA VAL A 94 8.47 4.20 34.68
C VAL A 94 8.02 3.84 36.09
N GLU A 95 6.77 4.09 36.44
CA GLU A 95 6.23 3.71 37.75
C GLU A 95 6.16 2.19 37.92
N ALA A 96 5.75 1.46 36.86
CA ALA A 96 5.72 0.00 36.84
C ALA A 96 7.11 -0.63 36.92
N ASP A 97 8.09 -0.09 36.20
CA ASP A 97 9.48 -0.55 36.26
C ASP A 97 10.08 -0.24 37.66
N ALA A 98 9.81 0.95 38.23
CA ALA A 98 10.23 1.30 39.59
C ALA A 98 9.56 0.43 40.66
N HIS A 99 8.31 0.00 40.45
CA HIS A 99 7.61 -0.93 41.33
C HIS A 99 8.29 -2.31 41.31
N ALA A 100 8.63 -2.84 40.13
CA ALA A 100 9.38 -4.08 40.01
C ALA A 100 10.74 -4.00 40.73
N ALA A 101 11.43 -2.87 40.64
CA ALA A 101 12.70 -2.64 41.32
C ALA A 101 12.55 -2.61 42.86
N ARG A 102 11.48 -1.98 43.39
CA ARG A 102 11.18 -1.98 44.83
C ARG A 102 10.92 -3.39 45.37
N LEU A 103 10.21 -4.21 44.59
CA LEU A 103 9.89 -5.60 44.96
C LEU A 103 11.07 -6.58 44.71
N GLN A 104 12.19 -6.09 44.14
CA GLN A 104 13.36 -6.87 43.75
C GLN A 104 12.99 -8.11 42.90
N ILE A 105 12.08 -7.91 41.94
CA ILE A 105 11.61 -9.00 41.08
C ILE A 105 12.77 -9.54 40.24
N LYS A 106 12.94 -10.85 40.30
CA LYS A 106 13.78 -11.69 39.46
C LYS A 106 12.90 -12.75 38.82
N ALA A 107 13.09 -12.99 37.53
CA ALA A 107 12.39 -14.06 36.84
C ALA A 107 13.41 -14.89 36.06
N ASP A 108 13.40 -16.19 36.31
CA ASP A 108 14.19 -17.15 35.58
C ASP A 108 13.28 -17.87 34.58
N LEU A 109 13.48 -17.59 33.30
CA LEU A 109 12.70 -18.20 32.22
C LEU A 109 13.47 -19.35 31.59
N THR A 110 12.79 -20.47 31.40
CA THR A 110 13.30 -21.63 30.66
C THR A 110 12.31 -21.96 29.56
N PHE A 111 12.79 -21.96 28.31
CA PHE A 111 11.98 -22.27 27.14
C PHE A 111 12.28 -23.70 26.70
N SER A 112 11.26 -24.56 26.66
CA SER A 112 11.33 -25.89 26.08
C SER A 112 10.62 -25.93 24.72
N GLU A 113 10.58 -27.06 24.02
CA GLU A 113 10.00 -27.16 22.68
C GLU A 113 8.51 -26.78 22.63
N ASN A 114 7.74 -27.09 23.68
CA ASN A 114 6.29 -26.84 23.73
C ASN A 114 5.81 -26.05 24.94
N GLU A 115 6.67 -25.82 25.93
CA GLU A 115 6.31 -25.22 27.21
C GLU A 115 7.33 -24.15 27.61
N ILE A 116 6.84 -23.11 28.26
CA ILE A 116 7.64 -22.05 28.87
C ILE A 116 7.46 -22.18 30.37
N HIS A 117 8.55 -22.40 31.08
CA HIS A 117 8.58 -22.37 32.54
C HIS A 117 9.20 -21.06 33.01
N LEU A 118 8.58 -20.44 34.00
CA LEU A 118 9.07 -19.23 34.64
C LEU A 118 9.07 -19.42 36.15
N ALA A 119 10.22 -19.22 36.77
CA ALA A 119 10.35 -19.11 38.22
C ALA A 119 10.44 -17.62 38.57
N LEU A 120 9.48 -17.14 39.36
CA LEU A 120 9.41 -15.76 39.84
C LEU A 120 9.91 -15.71 41.28
N ASN A 121 10.87 -14.85 41.53
CA ASN A 121 11.43 -14.60 42.85
C ASN A 121 11.37 -13.11 43.16
N GLY A 122 10.80 -12.74 44.30
CA GLY A 122 10.69 -11.35 44.72
C GLY A 122 10.01 -11.20 46.07
N TYR A 123 9.98 -9.99 46.59
CA TYR A 123 9.22 -9.65 47.80
C TYR A 123 7.80 -9.27 47.40
N LEU A 124 7.00 -10.27 47.07
CA LEU A 124 5.60 -10.12 46.68
C LEU A 124 4.72 -10.52 47.86
N ASP A 125 3.78 -9.64 48.25
CA ASP A 125 2.83 -9.95 49.32
C ASP A 125 1.86 -11.08 48.91
N GLU A 126 1.53 -11.14 47.62
CA GLU A 126 0.73 -12.18 46.99
C GLU A 126 1.36 -12.54 45.64
N GLU A 127 1.35 -13.81 45.25
CA GLU A 127 1.83 -14.21 43.94
C GLU A 127 0.74 -14.01 42.89
N PRO A 128 1.00 -13.30 41.78
CA PRO A 128 -0.02 -13.08 40.75
C PRO A 128 -0.54 -14.41 40.18
N ALA A 129 -1.82 -14.48 39.85
CA ALA A 129 -2.42 -15.67 39.25
C ALA A 129 -1.99 -15.87 37.80
N THR A 130 -1.73 -14.77 37.08
CA THR A 130 -1.32 -14.78 35.67
C THR A 130 -0.24 -13.75 35.38
N LEU A 131 0.68 -14.11 34.50
CA LEU A 131 1.70 -13.21 33.96
C LEU A 131 1.59 -13.18 32.45
N GLN A 132 1.77 -12.01 31.85
CA GLN A 132 1.82 -11.87 30.41
C GLN A 132 3.28 -11.77 29.95
N LEU A 133 3.68 -12.69 29.09
CA LEU A 133 4.99 -12.73 28.45
C LEU A 133 4.85 -12.24 27.01
N GLN A 134 5.47 -11.12 26.68
CA GLN A 134 5.55 -10.62 25.31
C GLN A 134 6.95 -10.85 24.75
N LEU A 135 7.01 -11.52 23.59
CA LEU A 135 8.21 -11.86 22.85
C LEU A 135 8.22 -11.03 21.57
N ILE A 136 8.95 -9.92 21.60
CA ILE A 136 8.97 -8.93 20.53
C ILE A 136 10.13 -9.22 19.58
N HIS A 137 9.82 -9.32 18.29
CA HIS A 137 10.78 -9.54 17.22
C HIS A 137 11.57 -8.26 16.92
N PRO A 138 12.91 -8.32 16.71
CA PRO A 138 13.72 -7.13 16.45
C PRO A 138 13.35 -6.33 15.18
N THR A 139 12.83 -6.99 14.13
CA THR A 139 12.58 -6.38 12.81
C THR A 139 11.15 -6.49 12.31
N LEU A 140 10.31 -7.39 12.83
CA LEU A 140 8.99 -7.71 12.28
C LEU A 140 7.92 -7.76 13.38
N GLN A 141 7.19 -6.66 13.57
CA GLN A 141 6.14 -6.56 14.60
C GLN A 141 5.02 -7.61 14.42
N GLU A 142 4.74 -8.03 13.18
CA GLU A 142 3.76 -9.09 12.88
C GLU A 142 4.12 -10.46 13.46
N ARG A 143 5.38 -10.65 13.88
CA ARG A 143 5.90 -11.88 14.50
C ARG A 143 6.04 -11.75 16.01
N ASP A 144 5.50 -10.68 16.60
CA ASP A 144 5.45 -10.51 18.03
C ASP A 144 4.44 -11.49 18.61
N LEU A 145 4.87 -12.22 19.66
CA LEU A 145 4.05 -13.24 20.29
C LEU A 145 3.75 -12.83 21.72
N THR A 146 2.51 -13.06 22.13
CA THR A 146 2.05 -12.81 23.49
C THR A 146 1.58 -14.14 24.08
N VAL A 147 2.29 -14.62 25.09
CA VAL A 147 1.98 -15.84 25.81
C VAL A 147 1.46 -15.47 27.20
N LEU A 148 0.33 -16.06 27.59
CA LEU A 148 -0.15 -15.98 28.96
C LEU A 148 0.46 -17.12 29.78
N LEU A 149 1.20 -16.78 30.84
CA LEU A 149 1.74 -17.73 31.80
C LEU A 149 0.76 -17.84 32.97
N GLN A 150 0.35 -19.06 33.30
CA GLN A 150 -0.52 -19.37 34.42
C GLN A 150 0.29 -19.84 35.61
N ARG A 151 -0.11 -19.43 36.81
CA ARG A 151 0.54 -19.87 38.05
C ARG A 151 0.32 -21.36 38.29
N LEU A 152 1.42 -22.08 38.50
CA LEU A 152 1.44 -23.50 38.85
C LEU A 152 1.55 -23.71 40.37
N GLY A 153 2.22 -22.78 41.08
CA GLY A 153 2.41 -22.80 42.53
C GLY A 153 3.86 -22.48 42.93
N ASP A 154 4.10 -22.08 44.19
CA ASP A 154 5.43 -21.75 44.74
C ASP A 154 6.26 -20.82 43.84
N GLY A 155 5.66 -19.75 43.29
CA GLY A 155 6.34 -18.82 42.40
C GLY A 155 6.64 -19.35 41.00
N HIS A 156 6.16 -20.53 40.63
CA HIS A 156 6.33 -21.10 39.30
C HIS A 156 5.12 -20.84 38.41
N TYR A 157 5.40 -20.59 37.14
CA TYR A 157 4.43 -20.30 36.10
C TYR A 157 4.74 -21.14 34.86
N ALA A 158 3.69 -21.53 34.14
CA ALA A 158 3.78 -22.31 32.93
C ALA A 158 2.92 -21.69 31.82
N GLY A 159 3.37 -21.78 30.58
CA GLY A 159 2.59 -21.40 29.41
C GLY A 159 3.05 -22.15 28.16
N VAL A 160 2.28 -22.03 27.08
CA VAL A 160 2.58 -22.73 25.84
C VAL A 160 3.70 -22.00 25.09
N ASN A 161 4.74 -22.73 24.68
CA ASN A 161 5.74 -22.19 23.78
C ASN A 161 5.26 -22.32 22.33
N GLU A 162 5.04 -21.19 21.68
CA GLU A 162 4.73 -21.11 20.24
C GLU A 162 5.97 -20.75 19.40
N LEU A 163 7.12 -20.54 20.07
CA LEU A 163 8.37 -20.14 19.43
C LEU A 163 9.15 -21.34 18.92
N VAL A 164 9.61 -21.25 17.67
CA VAL A 164 10.61 -22.16 17.13
C VAL A 164 11.99 -21.64 17.53
N LEU A 165 12.71 -22.41 18.36
CA LEU A 165 14.01 -22.05 18.93
C LEU A 165 15.17 -22.51 18.02
N PRO A 166 16.37 -21.87 18.07
CA PRO A 166 16.74 -20.70 18.87
C PRO A 166 16.51 -19.36 18.14
N GLU A 167 16.11 -18.31 18.86
CA GLU A 167 15.84 -17.00 18.28
C GLU A 167 16.11 -15.82 19.24
N ARG A 168 16.62 -14.68 18.73
CA ARG A 168 16.83 -13.46 19.53
C ARG A 168 15.55 -12.63 19.59
N ARG A 169 15.14 -12.28 20.81
CA ARG A 169 13.89 -11.53 21.07
C ARG A 169 14.06 -10.54 22.22
N HIS A 170 13.22 -9.50 22.22
CA HIS A 170 13.01 -8.70 23.42
C HIS A 170 11.92 -9.38 24.25
N ILE A 171 12.21 -9.61 25.52
CA ILE A 171 11.34 -10.33 26.45
C ILE A 171 10.77 -9.33 27.44
N TRP A 172 9.45 -9.12 27.41
CA TRP A 172 8.76 -8.29 28.39
C TRP A 172 7.84 -9.19 29.23
N LEU A 173 8.02 -9.14 30.54
CA LEU A 173 7.17 -9.85 31.48
C LEU A 173 6.37 -8.82 32.29
N LEU A 174 5.05 -8.94 32.23
CA LEU A 174 4.11 -8.00 32.83
C LEU A 174 3.14 -8.73 33.76
N SER A 175 2.87 -8.15 34.92
CA SER A 175 1.77 -8.57 35.80
C SER A 175 0.63 -7.56 35.72
N HIS A 176 -0.53 -7.99 35.25
CA HIS A 176 -1.73 -7.13 35.18
C HIS A 176 -2.33 -6.87 36.57
N GLU A 177 -2.17 -7.80 37.51
CA GLU A 177 -2.75 -7.67 38.85
C GLU A 177 -1.96 -6.69 39.71
N GLN A 178 -0.64 -6.65 39.53
CA GLN A 178 0.28 -5.90 40.40
C GLN A 178 0.99 -4.74 39.70
N GLN A 179 0.69 -4.54 38.42
CA GLN A 179 1.12 -3.37 37.64
C GLN A 179 2.66 -3.17 37.68
N TRP A 180 3.42 -4.27 37.68
CA TRP A 180 4.87 -4.26 37.55
C TRP A 180 5.28 -4.90 36.24
N ARG A 181 6.45 -4.51 35.73
CA ARG A 181 7.03 -5.06 34.51
C ARG A 181 8.54 -5.20 34.64
N ILE A 182 9.08 -6.25 34.05
CA ILE A 182 10.52 -6.41 33.80
C ILE A 182 10.77 -6.63 32.31
N ARG A 183 11.92 -6.16 31.83
CA ARG A 183 12.29 -6.23 30.40
C ARG A 183 13.72 -6.74 30.26
N GLY A 184 13.94 -7.63 29.30
CA GLY A 184 15.26 -8.11 28.93
C GLY A 184 15.38 -8.30 27.43
N THR A 185 16.61 -8.46 26.94
CA THR A 185 16.89 -8.75 25.54
C THR A 185 17.93 -9.85 25.50
N GLU A 186 17.47 -11.06 25.25
CA GLU A 186 18.30 -12.25 25.34
C GLU A 186 18.09 -13.17 24.13
N LEU A 187 19.10 -13.99 23.88
CA LEU A 187 19.00 -15.06 22.89
C LEU A 187 18.27 -16.24 23.55
N ILE A 188 17.09 -16.58 23.03
CA ILE A 188 16.28 -17.67 23.54
C ILE A 188 16.79 -18.97 22.91
N GLU A 189 17.36 -19.85 23.74
CA GLU A 189 17.81 -21.19 23.38
C GLU A 189 16.95 -22.20 24.15
N ALA A 190 16.73 -23.38 23.56
CA ALA A 190 16.01 -24.45 24.23
C ALA A 190 16.76 -24.91 25.49
N ASP A 191 16.02 -25.14 26.57
CA ASP A 191 16.51 -25.60 27.88
C ASP A 191 17.58 -24.71 28.54
N LYS A 192 17.69 -23.46 28.10
CA LYS A 192 18.59 -22.47 28.70
C LYS A 192 17.82 -21.55 29.64
N VAL A 193 18.36 -21.39 30.85
CA VAL A 193 17.81 -20.47 31.85
C VAL A 193 18.21 -19.03 31.52
N ILE A 194 17.21 -18.20 31.28
CA ILE A 194 17.34 -16.77 31.01
C ILE A 194 16.97 -16.01 32.28
N ASN A 195 17.95 -15.35 32.87
CA ASN A 195 17.77 -14.59 34.10
C ASN A 195 17.34 -13.16 33.75
N LEU A 196 16.16 -12.75 34.17
CA LEU A 196 15.64 -11.39 34.04
C LEU A 196 15.58 -10.73 35.41
N HIS A 197 16.11 -9.51 35.52
CA HIS A 197 16.02 -8.71 36.74
C HIS A 197 15.44 -7.32 36.46
N ALA A 198 14.74 -6.74 37.43
CA ALA A 198 14.37 -5.34 37.40
C ALA A 198 15.63 -4.44 37.42
N LYS A 199 15.61 -3.35 36.66
CA LYS A 199 16.73 -2.40 36.51
C LYS A 199 16.51 -1.14 37.36
#